data_AF-A0A7J0H3M8-F1
#
_entry.id   AF-A0A7J0H3M8-F1
#
_cell.length_a   1.000
_cell.length_b   1.000
_cell.length_c   1.000
_cell.angle_alpha   90.00
_cell.angle_beta   90.00
_cell.angle_gamma   90.00
#
_symmetry.space_group_name_H-M   'P 1'
#
loop_
_entity.id
_entity.type
_entity.pdbx_description
1 polymer ?
#
loop_
_entity_poly.entity_id
_entity_poly.type
_entity_poly.pdbx_seq_one_letter_code
_entity_poly.pdbx_strand_id
1 'polypeptide(L)'
;MHLEPASYRQDGRTYGNVSNLDFDELLRPHGYRASFMSFVDHVLRFHNFPCIKTFREKGYVGIHVSRLHTWISVAIDRCVQEIDIESYPFQYLSLPSKLFTSKTLVSLKLFSDLEIDFSGSVYLPNLKVLHISLHYPGNDLTQQLFSSYPLLEDLHIRANVKNDEEIIFNVCSPALNKLEFRLGVFVDDEYFQRGVMYSESKAVVNAPLLEDLTIADDYLAGKKQDADPLFMILEGITSVKFLTLAATTMGLPLFPNLAYLELHGHIGYSWRRLPDLLCNVPNLVTLVLAKEPTPEHEKWIQNFRWTEPQETPTCLLSHLETISMTGFKGKDDELDLLKYFLKYGKALEKSANAHRPLQHRPGYWFTVALIDRMGRFAIQILGFSMMTIFMFALSIPYTHWTHPDNRIGFVATYSLTFFFANFGPNATTFVVPAEIFPARLRSTCHGISAASGKLGVIVGAFGFLYLAQNQDKAEADAGYHAGIGVRKSLIDLGVINFLGTLFTFLVPESKGKSLEEMSGENEELEEPDQ
;
A
#
# COMPACT_ATOMS: atom_id res chain seq x y z
N MET A 1 -19.64 -21.60 8.71
CA MET A 1 -19.17 -22.90 8.18
C MET A 1 -19.07 -22.71 6.69
N HIS A 2 -17.87 -22.83 6.08
CA HIS A 2 -17.76 -22.75 4.62
C HIS A 2 -18.40 -24.01 4.04
N LEU A 3 -19.44 -23.84 3.24
CA LEU A 3 -20.22 -24.94 2.70
C LEU A 3 -19.79 -25.21 1.25
N GLU A 4 -18.95 -26.23 1.05
CA GLU A 4 -18.54 -26.65 -0.29
C GLU A 4 -19.56 -27.59 -0.96
N PRO A 5 -19.75 -27.50 -2.30
CA PRO A 5 -20.69 -28.36 -3.03
C PRO A 5 -20.34 -29.86 -3.05
N ALA A 6 -19.14 -30.27 -2.60
CA ALA A 6 -18.62 -31.62 -2.76
C ALA A 6 -19.27 -32.68 -1.85
N SER A 7 -20.10 -32.30 -0.87
CA SER A 7 -20.75 -33.24 0.07
C SER A 7 -22.16 -33.66 -0.35
N TYR A 8 -22.40 -33.93 -1.65
CA TYR A 8 -23.74 -34.26 -2.17
C TYR A 8 -24.26 -35.66 -1.79
N ARG A 9 -23.70 -36.33 -0.77
CA ARG A 9 -24.24 -37.58 -0.25
C ARG A 9 -24.15 -37.66 1.27
N GLN A 10 -25.32 -37.85 1.85
CA GLN A 10 -25.66 -38.26 3.23
C GLN A 10 -26.04 -37.13 4.21
N ASP A 11 -27.32 -37.23 4.60
CA ASP A 11 -27.98 -36.71 5.79
C ASP A 11 -28.35 -35.22 5.88
N GLY A 12 -29.62 -34.92 5.56
CA GLY A 12 -30.30 -33.64 5.81
C GLY A 12 -30.45 -33.24 7.30
N ARG A 13 -29.64 -33.81 8.20
CA ARG A 13 -29.56 -33.45 9.62
C ARG A 13 -28.41 -32.49 9.94
N THR A 14 -27.40 -32.37 9.08
CA THR A 14 -26.17 -31.59 9.35
C THR A 14 -26.34 -30.08 9.13
N TYR A 15 -27.27 -29.64 8.27
CA TYR A 15 -27.44 -28.21 7.93
C TYR A 15 -28.50 -27.47 8.76
N GLY A 16 -29.30 -28.17 9.56
CA GLY A 16 -30.46 -27.59 10.25
C GLY A 16 -30.15 -26.63 11.40
N ASN A 17 -28.90 -26.58 11.88
CA ASN A 17 -28.50 -25.91 13.13
C ASN A 17 -27.49 -24.76 12.98
N VAL A 18 -27.38 -24.15 11.79
CA VAL A 18 -26.39 -23.10 11.53
C VAL A 18 -27.06 -21.74 11.39
N SER A 19 -26.69 -20.75 12.23
CA SER A 19 -27.24 -19.38 12.15
C SER A 19 -26.63 -18.55 11.01
N ASN A 20 -25.43 -18.90 10.57
CA ASN A 20 -24.68 -18.16 9.54
C ASN A 20 -24.56 -19.03 8.29
N LEU A 21 -25.20 -18.61 7.21
CA LEU A 21 -25.16 -19.26 5.92
C LEU A 21 -24.15 -18.51 5.05
N ASP A 22 -23.06 -19.18 4.68
CA ASP A 22 -21.98 -18.61 3.85
C ASP A 22 -21.74 -19.55 2.66
N PHE A 23 -22.08 -19.06 1.48
CA PHE A 23 -21.96 -19.77 0.22
C PHE A 23 -20.91 -19.09 -0.64
N ASP A 24 -19.85 -19.82 -0.98
CA ASP A 24 -18.72 -19.31 -1.72
C ASP A 24 -18.42 -20.23 -2.91
N GLU A 25 -18.54 -19.68 -4.13
CA GLU A 25 -18.25 -20.37 -5.39
C GLU A 25 -16.91 -19.88 -6.01
N LEU A 26 -15.85 -19.68 -5.20
CA LEU A 26 -14.55 -19.16 -5.69
C LEU A 26 -13.70 -20.13 -6.54
N LEU A 27 -14.13 -21.36 -6.85
CA LEU A 27 -13.16 -22.40 -7.24
C LEU A 27 -13.42 -23.32 -8.46
N ARG A 28 -14.43 -23.14 -9.33
CA ARG A 28 -14.57 -24.09 -10.48
C ARG A 28 -14.97 -23.50 -11.85
N PRO A 29 -14.31 -23.97 -12.94
CA PRO A 29 -14.68 -23.61 -14.30
C PRO A 29 -16.00 -24.26 -14.74
N HIS A 30 -16.58 -23.62 -15.74
CA HIS A 30 -17.92 -23.79 -16.30
C HIS A 30 -18.43 -25.24 -16.38
N GLY A 31 -19.39 -25.59 -15.52
CA GLY A 31 -20.11 -26.88 -15.59
C GLY A 31 -21.11 -27.16 -14.47
N TYR A 32 -21.00 -26.51 -13.30
CA TYR A 32 -21.75 -26.85 -12.08
C TYR A 32 -22.76 -25.78 -11.62
N ARG A 33 -23.16 -24.85 -12.49
CA ARG A 33 -24.07 -23.73 -12.16
C ARG A 33 -25.39 -24.19 -11.52
N ALA A 34 -26.06 -25.15 -12.17
CA ALA A 34 -27.34 -25.68 -11.70
C ALA A 34 -27.22 -26.47 -10.39
N SER A 35 -26.07 -27.14 -10.14
CA SER A 35 -25.85 -27.86 -8.89
C SER A 35 -25.63 -26.95 -7.70
N PHE A 36 -24.94 -25.81 -7.88
CA PHE A 36 -24.76 -24.84 -6.80
C PHE A 36 -26.09 -24.20 -6.38
N MET A 37 -26.86 -23.69 -7.34
CA MET A 37 -28.16 -23.07 -7.03
C MET A 37 -29.13 -24.08 -6.37
N SER A 38 -29.12 -25.33 -6.84
CA SER A 38 -29.96 -26.38 -6.24
C SER A 38 -29.49 -26.79 -4.84
N PHE A 39 -28.19 -26.67 -4.56
CA PHE A 39 -27.65 -26.85 -3.21
C PHE A 39 -28.11 -25.75 -2.27
N VAL A 40 -28.04 -24.47 -2.67
CA VAL A 40 -28.55 -23.35 -1.86
C VAL A 40 -30.05 -23.49 -1.59
N ASP A 41 -30.85 -23.84 -2.63
CA ASP A 41 -32.28 -24.13 -2.47
C ASP A 41 -32.53 -25.23 -1.44
N HIS A 42 -31.73 -26.30 -1.48
CA HIS A 42 -31.83 -27.41 -0.53
C HIS A 42 -31.51 -26.94 0.89
N VAL A 43 -30.41 -26.22 1.10
CA VAL A 43 -30.02 -25.72 2.42
C VAL A 43 -31.10 -24.82 3.00
N LEU A 44 -31.63 -23.86 2.24
CA LEU A 44 -32.69 -22.97 2.71
C LEU A 44 -34.00 -23.72 3.03
N ARG A 45 -34.33 -24.76 2.26
CA ARG A 45 -35.51 -25.58 2.48
C ARG A 45 -35.43 -26.43 3.75
N PHE A 46 -34.25 -26.97 4.06
CA PHE A 46 -34.03 -27.86 5.21
C PHE A 46 -33.44 -27.16 6.44
N HIS A 47 -33.18 -25.85 6.35
CA HIS A 47 -32.78 -25.05 7.48
C HIS A 47 -33.95 -24.90 8.46
N ASN A 48 -33.75 -25.33 9.71
CA ASN A 48 -34.79 -25.40 10.75
C ASN A 48 -34.64 -24.32 11.83
N PHE A 49 -33.70 -23.37 11.66
CA PHE A 49 -33.47 -22.32 12.65
C PHE A 49 -34.51 -21.19 12.51
N PRO A 50 -35.03 -20.65 13.62
CA PRO A 50 -36.07 -19.61 13.58
C PRO A 50 -35.58 -18.30 12.97
N CYS A 51 -34.29 -17.98 13.14
CA CYS A 51 -33.66 -16.81 12.56
C CYS A 51 -32.37 -17.18 11.83
N ILE A 52 -32.14 -16.58 10.67
CA ILE A 52 -30.83 -16.52 10.02
C ILE A 52 -30.14 -15.29 10.59
N LYS A 53 -28.86 -15.38 10.97
CA LYS A 53 -28.09 -14.22 11.43
C LYS A 53 -27.40 -13.56 10.23
N THR A 54 -26.65 -14.35 9.48
CA THR A 54 -25.90 -13.90 8.30
C THR A 54 -26.27 -14.76 7.10
N PHE A 55 -26.55 -14.13 5.97
CA PHE A 55 -26.71 -14.75 4.67
C PHE A 55 -25.68 -14.15 3.71
N ARG A 56 -24.65 -14.92 3.36
CA ARG A 56 -23.61 -14.53 2.43
C ARG A 56 -23.60 -15.43 1.20
N GLU A 57 -23.52 -14.81 0.05
CA GLU A 57 -23.39 -15.48 -1.24
C GLU A 57 -22.35 -14.74 -2.08
N LYS A 58 -21.31 -15.46 -2.49
CA LYS A 58 -20.23 -14.95 -3.34
C LYS A 58 -20.08 -15.85 -4.55
N GLY A 59 -20.49 -15.35 -5.72
CA GLY A 59 -20.56 -16.13 -6.94
C GLY A 59 -20.14 -15.34 -8.18
N TYR A 60 -19.12 -15.84 -8.88
CA TYR A 60 -18.71 -15.32 -10.20
C TYR A 60 -19.61 -15.78 -11.35
N VAL A 61 -20.55 -16.69 -11.05
CA VAL A 61 -21.43 -17.32 -12.03
C VAL A 61 -22.76 -16.57 -12.02
N GLY A 62 -23.24 -16.09 -13.18
CA GLY A 62 -24.51 -15.37 -13.25
C GLY A 62 -25.70 -16.17 -12.69
N ILE A 63 -26.12 -15.80 -11.49
CA ILE A 63 -27.24 -16.40 -10.77
C ILE A 63 -28.56 -15.97 -11.41
N HIS A 64 -29.52 -16.88 -11.48
CA HIS A 64 -30.86 -16.52 -11.91
C HIS A 64 -31.51 -15.56 -10.89
N VAL A 65 -31.86 -14.37 -11.35
CA VAL A 65 -32.54 -13.29 -10.59
C VAL A 65 -33.69 -13.81 -9.72
N SER A 66 -34.52 -14.71 -10.26
CA SER A 66 -35.66 -15.29 -9.54
C SER A 66 -35.28 -16.15 -8.33
N ARG A 67 -34.16 -16.88 -8.41
CA ARG A 67 -33.66 -17.66 -7.27
C ARG A 67 -33.07 -16.75 -6.22
N LEU A 68 -32.26 -15.78 -6.60
CA LEU A 68 -31.68 -14.81 -5.67
C LEU A 68 -32.77 -14.03 -4.93
N HIS A 69 -33.81 -13.57 -5.64
CA HIS A 69 -34.98 -12.95 -5.02
C HIS A 69 -35.64 -13.88 -3.98
N THR A 70 -35.78 -15.17 -4.30
CA THR A 70 -36.37 -16.17 -3.39
C THR A 70 -35.49 -16.37 -2.15
N TRP A 71 -34.17 -16.47 -2.31
CA TRP A 71 -33.23 -16.67 -1.20
C TRP A 71 -33.25 -15.48 -0.24
N ILE A 72 -33.20 -14.27 -0.78
CA ILE A 72 -33.28 -13.03 0.00
C ILE A 72 -34.63 -12.96 0.73
N SER A 73 -35.73 -13.31 0.07
CA SER A 73 -37.06 -13.32 0.69
C SER A 73 -37.13 -14.28 1.89
N VAL A 74 -36.58 -15.49 1.74
CA VAL A 74 -36.50 -16.49 2.83
C VAL A 74 -35.63 -15.98 3.98
N ALA A 75 -34.50 -15.32 3.68
CA ALA A 75 -33.63 -14.75 4.70
C ALA A 75 -34.33 -13.64 5.50
N ILE A 76 -35.06 -12.74 4.83
CA ILE A 76 -35.83 -11.66 5.46
C ILE A 76 -36.96 -12.21 6.32
N ASP A 77 -37.74 -13.16 5.80
CA ASP A 77 -38.82 -13.80 6.55
C ASP A 77 -38.29 -14.56 7.79
N ARG A 78 -36.98 -14.86 7.83
CA ARG A 78 -36.25 -15.41 8.97
C ARG A 78 -35.37 -14.38 9.69
N CYS A 79 -35.77 -13.12 9.72
CA CYS A 79 -35.19 -12.09 10.57
C CYS A 79 -33.68 -11.90 10.43
N VAL A 80 -33.16 -12.00 9.20
CA VAL A 80 -31.73 -11.81 8.90
C VAL A 80 -31.19 -10.46 9.38
N GLN A 81 -29.97 -10.48 9.91
CA GLN A 81 -29.25 -9.30 10.39
C GLN A 81 -28.20 -8.83 9.39
N GLU A 82 -27.56 -9.75 8.68
CA GLU A 82 -26.49 -9.44 7.74
C GLU A 82 -26.76 -10.13 6.40
N ILE A 83 -26.81 -9.35 5.32
CA ILE A 83 -26.87 -9.85 3.95
C ILE A 83 -25.62 -9.36 3.22
N ASP A 84 -24.91 -10.26 2.56
CA ASP A 84 -23.69 -9.98 1.80
C ASP A 84 -23.70 -10.75 0.48
N ILE A 85 -23.99 -10.07 -0.62
CA ILE A 85 -24.19 -10.67 -1.93
C ILE A 85 -23.23 -10.01 -2.92
N GLU A 86 -22.39 -10.83 -3.53
CA GLU A 86 -21.44 -10.46 -4.57
C GLU A 86 -21.70 -11.35 -5.78
N SER A 87 -22.48 -10.84 -6.73
CA SER A 87 -22.95 -11.59 -7.91
C SER A 87 -23.08 -10.66 -9.12
N TYR A 88 -22.79 -11.18 -10.31
CA TYR A 88 -22.92 -10.48 -11.59
C TYR A 88 -24.04 -11.13 -12.42
N PRO A 89 -25.32 -10.79 -12.16
CA PRO A 89 -26.44 -11.40 -12.86
C PRO A 89 -26.45 -10.96 -14.33
N PHE A 90 -26.92 -11.84 -15.23
CA PHE A 90 -27.09 -11.55 -16.66
C PHE A 90 -28.24 -10.57 -16.95
N GLN A 91 -29.04 -10.23 -15.93
CA GLN A 91 -30.22 -9.39 -16.00
C GLN A 91 -30.31 -8.57 -14.71
N TYR A 92 -31.01 -7.44 -14.78
CA TYR A 92 -31.26 -6.62 -13.62
C TYR A 92 -31.96 -7.38 -12.50
N LEU A 93 -31.42 -7.29 -11.29
CA LEU A 93 -31.95 -7.98 -10.12
C LEU A 93 -33.11 -7.19 -9.53
N SER A 94 -34.31 -7.76 -9.58
CA SER A 94 -35.42 -7.29 -8.75
C SER A 94 -35.23 -7.80 -7.32
N LEU A 95 -35.13 -6.88 -6.37
CA LEU A 95 -35.02 -7.18 -4.94
C LEU A 95 -36.40 -7.10 -4.25
N PRO A 96 -36.68 -7.96 -3.26
CA PRO A 96 -37.94 -7.91 -2.54
C PRO A 96 -38.06 -6.61 -1.73
N SER A 97 -39.16 -5.88 -1.86
CA SER A 97 -39.39 -4.60 -1.15
C SER A 97 -39.31 -4.70 0.38
N LYS A 98 -39.63 -5.87 0.94
CA LYS A 98 -39.44 -6.19 2.36
C LYS A 98 -38.00 -6.03 2.84
N LEU A 99 -37.01 -6.17 1.94
CA LEU A 99 -35.60 -5.99 2.26
C LEU A 99 -35.34 -4.61 2.83
N PHE A 100 -35.91 -3.58 2.19
CA PHE A 100 -35.70 -2.16 2.47
C PHE A 100 -36.57 -1.60 3.60
N THR A 101 -37.42 -2.44 4.19
CA THR A 101 -38.26 -2.12 5.36
C THR A 101 -37.96 -3.02 6.56
N SER A 102 -36.89 -3.81 6.47
CA SER A 102 -36.49 -4.75 7.52
C SER A 102 -36.03 -4.03 8.77
N LYS A 103 -36.59 -4.41 9.93
CA LYS A 103 -36.19 -3.90 11.25
C LYS A 103 -35.04 -4.69 11.86
N THR A 104 -34.70 -5.86 11.32
CA THR A 104 -33.65 -6.74 11.87
C THR A 104 -32.31 -6.54 11.21
N LEU A 105 -32.29 -5.93 10.02
CA LEU A 105 -31.10 -5.78 9.20
C LEU A 105 -30.15 -4.72 9.79
N VAL A 106 -28.90 -5.11 9.95
CA VAL A 106 -27.79 -4.32 10.50
C VAL A 106 -26.72 -4.08 9.44
N SER A 107 -26.47 -5.04 8.55
CA SER A 107 -25.52 -4.93 7.43
C SER A 107 -26.17 -5.39 6.13
N LEU A 108 -26.10 -4.54 5.11
CA LEU A 108 -26.54 -4.86 3.76
C LEU A 108 -25.41 -4.58 2.78
N LYS A 109 -24.89 -5.62 2.13
CA LYS A 109 -23.86 -5.50 1.09
C LYS A 109 -24.36 -6.15 -0.18
N LEU A 110 -24.50 -5.36 -1.24
CA LEU A 110 -25.05 -5.76 -2.53
C LEU A 110 -24.13 -5.23 -3.63
N PHE A 111 -23.17 -6.05 -4.04
CA PHE A 111 -22.24 -5.76 -5.12
C PHE A 111 -22.69 -6.48 -6.40
N SER A 112 -23.65 -5.88 -7.09
CA SER A 112 -24.24 -6.37 -8.35
C SER A 112 -24.67 -5.16 -9.19
N ASP A 113 -24.71 -5.27 -10.53
CA ASP A 113 -25.28 -4.23 -11.39
C ASP A 113 -26.81 -4.23 -11.28
N LEU A 114 -27.32 -3.58 -10.23
CA LEU A 114 -28.75 -3.52 -9.92
C LEU A 114 -29.40 -2.34 -10.66
N GLU A 115 -30.40 -2.60 -11.50
CA GLU A 115 -31.41 -1.60 -11.85
C GLU A 115 -32.53 -1.74 -10.81
N ILE A 116 -32.47 -0.92 -9.76
CA ILE A 116 -33.44 -0.98 -8.66
C ILE A 116 -34.58 -0.01 -8.96
N ASP A 117 -35.75 -0.54 -9.31
CA ASP A 117 -37.00 0.23 -9.32
C ASP A 117 -37.56 0.30 -7.89
N PHE A 118 -37.22 1.37 -7.16
CA PHE A 118 -37.80 1.64 -5.84
C PHE A 118 -39.18 2.27 -5.98
N SER A 119 -40.23 1.46 -5.89
CA SER A 119 -41.62 1.92 -5.90
C SER A 119 -42.22 2.18 -4.50
N GLY A 120 -41.40 2.21 -3.42
CA GLY A 120 -41.91 2.33 -2.05
C GLY A 120 -40.94 2.96 -1.04
N SER A 121 -41.43 3.23 0.19
CA SER A 121 -40.65 3.86 1.26
C SER A 121 -39.51 2.98 1.77
N VAL A 122 -38.29 3.52 1.76
CA VAL A 122 -37.07 2.86 2.24
C VAL A 122 -36.77 3.31 3.67
N TYR A 123 -36.75 2.38 4.62
CA TYR A 123 -36.42 2.70 6.02
C TYR A 123 -35.87 1.47 6.76
N LEU A 124 -34.58 1.54 7.11
CA LEU A 124 -33.82 0.49 7.78
C LEU A 124 -33.27 1.04 9.09
N PRO A 125 -34.05 1.00 10.19
CA PRO A 125 -33.75 1.75 11.41
C PRO A 125 -32.47 1.31 12.14
N ASN A 126 -32.05 0.06 11.96
CA ASN A 126 -30.91 -0.54 12.66
C ASN A 126 -29.67 -0.72 11.76
N LEU A 127 -29.70 -0.18 10.54
CA LEU A 127 -28.64 -0.35 9.57
C LEU A 127 -27.39 0.45 9.99
N LYS A 128 -26.27 -0.27 10.09
CA LYS A 128 -24.95 0.28 10.39
C LYS A 128 -24.01 0.23 9.18
N VAL A 129 -24.18 -0.76 8.30
CA VAL A 129 -23.33 -0.96 7.12
C VAL A 129 -24.21 -1.06 5.88
N LEU A 130 -23.94 -0.22 4.88
CA LEU A 130 -24.60 -0.23 3.58
C LEU A 130 -23.58 -0.18 2.47
N HIS A 131 -23.40 -1.29 1.76
CA HIS A 131 -22.60 -1.33 0.53
C HIS A 131 -23.51 -1.62 -0.65
N ILE A 132 -23.54 -0.74 -1.65
CA ILE A 132 -24.46 -0.86 -2.77
C ILE A 132 -23.80 -0.47 -4.10
N SER A 133 -24.07 -1.29 -5.12
CA SER A 133 -23.78 -0.99 -6.52
C SER A 133 -25.07 -0.60 -7.25
N LEU A 134 -25.07 0.56 -7.90
CA LEU A 134 -26.22 1.16 -8.58
C LEU A 134 -25.94 1.32 -10.08
N HIS A 135 -26.85 0.85 -10.92
CA HIS A 135 -26.82 1.07 -12.36
C HIS A 135 -27.84 2.15 -12.73
N TYR A 136 -27.36 3.30 -13.20
CA TYR A 136 -28.14 4.48 -13.60
C TYR A 136 -29.16 4.97 -12.55
N PRO A 137 -28.72 5.36 -11.33
CA PRO A 137 -29.63 5.79 -10.28
C PRO A 137 -30.30 7.14 -10.59
N GLY A 138 -31.60 7.25 -10.30
CA GLY A 138 -32.32 8.54 -10.31
C GLY A 138 -32.14 9.33 -9.01
N ASN A 139 -32.39 10.65 -9.05
CA ASN A 139 -32.23 11.55 -7.90
C ASN A 139 -33.13 11.22 -6.70
N ASP A 140 -34.35 10.74 -6.93
CA ASP A 140 -35.27 10.37 -5.84
C ASP A 140 -34.73 9.18 -5.04
N LEU A 141 -34.06 8.24 -5.72
CA LEU A 141 -33.47 7.04 -5.15
C LEU A 141 -32.27 7.38 -4.26
N THR A 142 -31.37 8.25 -4.75
CA THR A 142 -30.21 8.68 -3.98
C THR A 142 -30.63 9.43 -2.72
N GLN A 143 -31.64 10.31 -2.83
CA GLN A 143 -32.17 11.04 -1.67
C GLN A 143 -32.82 10.10 -0.65
N GLN A 144 -33.68 9.17 -1.08
CA GLN A 144 -34.34 8.25 -0.16
C GLN A 144 -33.37 7.27 0.51
N LEU A 145 -32.37 6.79 -0.21
CA LEU A 145 -31.47 5.76 0.30
C LEU A 145 -30.45 6.33 1.29
N PHE A 146 -29.90 7.52 1.04
CA PHE A 146 -28.74 8.02 1.79
C PHE A 146 -29.06 9.07 2.87
N SER A 147 -30.34 9.48 3.01
CA SER A 147 -30.78 10.40 4.07
C SER A 147 -31.57 9.73 5.20
N SER A 148 -31.89 8.44 5.08
CA SER A 148 -32.90 7.77 5.90
C SER A 148 -32.36 7.01 7.12
N TYR A 149 -31.04 6.93 7.32
CA TYR A 149 -30.43 6.00 8.29
C TYR A 149 -29.64 6.71 9.40
N PRO A 150 -30.18 6.79 10.63
CA PRO A 150 -29.55 7.54 11.72
C PRO A 150 -28.34 6.83 12.37
N LEU A 151 -28.20 5.51 12.18
CA LEU A 151 -27.15 4.67 12.80
C LEU A 151 -26.09 4.19 11.79
N LEU A 152 -26.11 4.71 10.57
CA LEU A 152 -25.22 4.27 9.50
C LEU A 152 -23.79 4.73 9.78
N GLU A 153 -22.88 3.75 9.98
CA GLU A 153 -21.47 3.93 10.33
C GLU A 153 -20.55 3.77 9.10
N ASP A 154 -20.86 2.83 8.20
CA ASP A 154 -20.06 2.48 7.00
C ASP A 154 -20.94 2.47 5.74
N LEU A 155 -20.60 3.32 4.77
CA LEU A 155 -21.30 3.47 3.49
C LEU A 155 -20.34 3.27 2.32
N HIS A 156 -20.64 2.32 1.44
CA HIS A 156 -19.96 2.15 0.16
C HIS A 156 -20.99 2.32 -0.96
N ILE A 157 -20.75 3.28 -1.85
CA ILE A 157 -21.55 3.54 -3.03
C ILE A 157 -20.68 3.30 -4.26
N ARG A 158 -21.09 2.37 -5.12
CA ARG A 158 -20.58 2.26 -6.48
C ARG A 158 -21.71 2.61 -7.42
N ALA A 159 -21.57 3.65 -8.25
CA ALA A 159 -22.63 4.05 -9.16
C ALA A 159 -22.12 4.18 -10.59
N ASN A 160 -22.84 3.53 -11.51
CA ASN A 160 -22.69 3.73 -12.94
C ASN A 160 -23.70 4.79 -13.38
N VAL A 161 -23.23 5.95 -13.85
CA VAL A 161 -24.09 7.10 -14.18
C VAL A 161 -24.22 7.29 -15.69
N LYS A 162 -25.37 7.80 -16.15
CA LYS A 162 -25.56 8.21 -17.56
C LYS A 162 -24.91 9.58 -17.77
N ASN A 163 -24.48 9.86 -18.99
CA ASN A 163 -23.81 11.11 -19.34
C ASN A 163 -24.75 12.31 -19.46
N ASP A 164 -26.05 12.08 -19.70
CA ASP A 164 -26.99 13.14 -20.07
C ASP A 164 -27.85 13.66 -18.90
N GLU A 165 -27.67 13.13 -17.68
CA GLU A 165 -28.48 13.48 -16.50
C GLU A 165 -27.61 13.89 -15.31
N GLU A 166 -27.94 15.03 -14.69
CA GLU A 166 -27.32 15.46 -13.43
C GLU A 166 -27.88 14.63 -12.26
N ILE A 167 -27.01 13.80 -11.66
CA ILE A 167 -27.35 13.00 -10.49
C ILE A 167 -26.73 13.61 -9.23
N ILE A 168 -27.56 13.88 -8.22
CA ILE A 168 -27.13 14.42 -6.93
C ILE A 168 -27.20 13.33 -5.87
N PHE A 169 -26.04 12.96 -5.33
CA PHE A 169 -25.89 12.01 -4.23
C PHE A 169 -25.88 12.77 -2.90
N ASN A 170 -27.01 12.81 -2.20
CA ASN A 170 -27.12 13.49 -0.91
C ASN A 170 -26.92 12.50 0.25
N VAL A 171 -25.70 12.45 0.81
CA VAL A 171 -25.35 11.57 1.92
C VAL A 171 -25.48 12.34 3.23
N CYS A 172 -26.48 12.00 4.03
CA CYS A 172 -26.73 12.62 5.32
C CYS A 172 -26.81 11.55 6.41
N SER A 173 -25.73 11.35 7.17
CA SER A 173 -25.76 10.47 8.34
C SER A 173 -24.87 11.03 9.46
N PRO A 174 -25.42 11.26 10.67
CA PRO A 174 -24.66 11.80 11.79
C PRO A 174 -23.67 10.80 12.39
N ALA A 175 -23.89 9.49 12.18
CA ALA A 175 -23.06 8.42 12.74
C ALA A 175 -21.97 7.91 11.76
N LEU A 176 -21.95 8.44 10.53
CA LEU A 176 -21.09 7.92 9.46
C LEU A 176 -19.61 8.21 9.77
N ASN A 177 -18.83 7.15 9.87
CA ASN A 177 -17.39 7.21 10.12
C ASN A 177 -16.55 6.84 8.89
N LYS A 178 -17.12 6.06 7.97
CA LYS A 178 -16.48 5.57 6.75
C LYS A 178 -17.37 5.76 5.53
N LEU A 179 -16.83 6.38 4.48
CA LEU A 179 -17.48 6.58 3.19
C LEU A 179 -16.55 6.15 2.07
N GLU A 180 -16.99 5.19 1.26
CA GLU A 180 -16.37 4.86 -0.02
C GLU A 180 -17.33 5.22 -1.16
N PHE A 181 -16.86 6.04 -2.09
CA PHE A 181 -17.67 6.55 -3.19
C PHE A 181 -16.94 6.33 -4.50
N ARG A 182 -17.50 5.46 -5.35
CA ARG A 182 -16.94 5.10 -6.66
C ARG A 182 -17.92 5.45 -7.77
N LEU A 183 -17.50 6.28 -8.71
CA LEU A 183 -18.27 6.61 -9.91
C LEU A 183 -17.64 5.99 -11.15
N GLY A 184 -18.49 5.34 -11.96
CA GLY A 184 -18.13 4.79 -13.27
C GLY A 184 -19.12 5.22 -14.35
N VAL A 185 -18.70 5.11 -15.61
CA VAL A 185 -19.57 5.27 -16.79
C VAL A 185 -19.40 4.02 -17.66
N PHE A 186 -20.51 3.39 -18.04
CA PHE A 186 -20.47 2.31 -19.03
C PHE A 186 -20.23 2.92 -20.42
N VAL A 187 -19.08 2.60 -21.02
CA VAL A 187 -18.74 3.01 -22.38
C VAL A 187 -19.12 1.85 -23.31
N ASP A 188 -20.24 1.96 -24.03
CA ASP A 188 -20.48 1.08 -25.18
C ASP A 188 -19.38 1.31 -26.23
N ASP A 189 -18.97 0.26 -26.95
CA ASP A 189 -17.88 0.28 -27.94
C ASP A 189 -17.99 1.43 -28.98
N GLU A 190 -19.20 1.92 -29.25
CA GLU A 190 -19.46 3.06 -30.15
C GLU A 190 -19.01 4.43 -29.58
N TYR A 191 -18.90 4.57 -28.25
CA TYR A 191 -18.55 5.81 -27.57
C TYR A 191 -17.05 6.07 -27.48
N PHE A 192 -16.21 5.02 -27.63
CA PHE A 192 -14.76 5.16 -27.62
C PHE A 192 -14.23 6.08 -28.74
N GLN A 193 -15.02 6.27 -29.82
CA GLN A 193 -14.66 7.12 -30.96
C GLN A 193 -15.11 8.58 -30.83
N ARG A 194 -16.01 8.92 -29.90
CA ARG A 194 -16.62 10.28 -29.79
C ARG A 194 -15.95 11.21 -28.77
N GLY A 195 -14.93 10.72 -28.05
CA GLY A 195 -14.25 11.47 -27.00
C GLY A 195 -14.93 11.31 -25.64
N VAL A 196 -14.12 11.38 -24.58
CA VAL A 196 -14.56 11.25 -23.18
C VAL A 196 -15.54 12.37 -22.85
N MET A 197 -16.78 12.03 -22.48
CA MET A 197 -17.81 12.97 -22.05
C MET A 197 -17.88 13.02 -20.52
N TYR A 198 -18.23 14.19 -19.97
CA TYR A 198 -18.21 14.48 -18.54
C TYR A 198 -19.54 14.09 -17.88
N SER A 199 -19.50 13.56 -16.67
CA SER A 199 -20.69 13.49 -15.82
C SER A 199 -20.88 14.81 -15.07
N GLU A 200 -22.10 15.35 -15.06
CA GLU A 200 -22.46 16.50 -14.22
C GLU A 200 -22.85 16.09 -12.79
N SER A 201 -22.70 14.81 -12.44
CA SER A 201 -23.08 14.28 -11.12
C SER A 201 -22.35 14.97 -9.98
N LYS A 202 -23.06 15.19 -8.88
CA LYS A 202 -22.55 15.84 -7.66
C LYS A 202 -22.82 14.96 -6.47
N ALA A 203 -21.95 15.00 -5.46
CA ALA A 203 -22.28 14.45 -4.15
C ALA A 203 -22.19 15.55 -3.10
N VAL A 204 -23.15 15.54 -2.17
CA VAL A 204 -23.21 16.44 -1.02
C VAL A 204 -23.17 15.56 0.21
N VAL A 205 -22.13 15.70 1.02
CA VAL A 205 -21.90 14.84 2.18
C VAL A 205 -22.00 15.65 3.46
N ASN A 206 -22.98 15.33 4.30
CA ASN A 206 -23.12 15.86 5.65
C ASN A 206 -22.92 14.72 6.65
N ALA A 207 -21.66 14.52 7.03
CA ALA A 207 -21.21 13.47 7.94
C ALA A 207 -20.14 14.03 8.90
N PRO A 208 -20.52 14.59 10.05
CA PRO A 208 -19.60 15.32 10.94
C PRO A 208 -18.58 14.42 11.65
N LEU A 209 -18.81 13.10 11.70
CA LEU A 209 -17.93 12.11 12.31
C LEU A 209 -17.09 11.33 11.27
N LEU A 210 -17.10 11.77 10.01
CA LEU A 210 -16.41 11.06 8.93
C LEU A 210 -14.89 11.13 9.13
N GLU A 211 -14.25 9.98 9.32
CA GLU A 211 -12.81 9.86 9.52
C GLU A 211 -12.11 9.19 8.33
N ASP A 212 -12.76 8.24 7.66
CA ASP A 212 -12.24 7.48 6.53
C ASP A 212 -13.05 7.79 5.26
N LEU A 213 -12.40 8.36 4.26
CA LEU A 213 -13.00 8.73 2.99
C LEU A 213 -12.21 8.15 1.83
N THR A 214 -12.87 7.34 1.01
CA THR A 214 -12.33 6.83 -0.25
C THR A 214 -13.17 7.36 -1.40
N ILE A 215 -12.53 8.00 -2.37
CA ILE A 215 -13.17 8.47 -3.60
C ILE A 215 -12.43 7.87 -4.78
N ALA A 216 -13.14 7.17 -5.66
CA ALA A 216 -12.61 6.70 -6.94
C ALA A 216 -13.47 7.21 -8.09
N ASP A 217 -12.81 7.69 -9.13
CA ASP A 217 -13.40 8.14 -10.38
C ASP A 217 -12.57 7.59 -11.53
N ASP A 218 -13.13 6.61 -12.22
CA ASP A 218 -12.42 5.85 -13.24
C ASP A 218 -12.25 6.64 -14.57
N TYR A 219 -12.86 7.84 -14.74
CA TYR A 219 -13.01 8.47 -16.07
C TYR A 219 -12.87 10.01 -16.21
N LEU A 220 -12.62 10.81 -15.17
CA LEU A 220 -12.55 12.29 -15.30
C LEU A 220 -11.27 12.87 -15.98
N ALA A 221 -10.72 12.25 -17.03
CA ALA A 221 -9.62 12.82 -17.82
C ALA A 221 -10.15 13.58 -19.06
N GLY A 222 -10.52 14.86 -18.90
CA GLY A 222 -10.89 15.71 -20.04
C GLY A 222 -10.91 17.21 -19.74
N LYS A 223 -10.56 18.04 -20.73
CA LYS A 223 -10.48 19.51 -20.65
C LYS A 223 -11.83 20.19 -20.36
N LYS A 224 -12.08 20.60 -19.11
CA LYS A 224 -12.81 21.85 -18.84
C LYS A 224 -12.14 22.62 -17.72
N GLN A 225 -12.09 23.94 -17.88
CA GLN A 225 -11.24 24.85 -17.12
C GLN A 225 -11.92 25.36 -15.84
N ASP A 226 -13.16 24.94 -15.56
CA ASP A 226 -13.96 25.44 -14.46
C ASP A 226 -14.67 24.28 -13.74
N ALA A 227 -14.31 24.11 -12.46
CA ALA A 227 -14.86 23.23 -11.41
C ALA A 227 -14.78 21.70 -11.63
N ASP A 228 -13.91 21.05 -10.85
CA ASP A 228 -13.91 19.59 -10.68
C ASP A 228 -15.16 19.14 -9.91
N PRO A 229 -15.98 18.21 -10.45
CA PRO A 229 -17.15 17.66 -9.76
C PRO A 229 -16.82 17.09 -8.38
N LEU A 230 -15.63 16.49 -8.24
CA LEU A 230 -15.12 15.93 -6.98
C LEU A 230 -14.68 17.00 -5.97
N PHE A 231 -14.28 18.20 -6.41
CA PHE A 231 -13.97 19.29 -5.49
C PHE A 231 -15.21 19.69 -4.68
N MET A 232 -16.39 19.66 -5.31
CA MET A 232 -17.67 19.93 -4.64
C MET A 232 -18.06 18.83 -3.63
N ILE A 233 -17.66 17.57 -3.86
CA ILE A 233 -17.91 16.47 -2.90
C ILE A 233 -17.14 16.69 -1.60
N LEU A 234 -15.90 17.17 -1.74
CA LEU A 234 -14.99 17.34 -0.62
C LEU A 234 -15.23 18.65 0.14
N GLU A 235 -15.89 19.64 -0.49
CA GLU A 235 -16.19 20.92 0.10
C GLU A 235 -17.16 20.76 1.30
N GLY A 236 -16.67 21.05 2.51
CA GLY A 236 -17.43 20.92 3.77
C GLY A 236 -17.03 19.71 4.63
N ILE A 237 -16.24 18.78 4.10
CA ILE A 237 -15.75 17.63 4.87
C ILE A 237 -14.37 17.98 5.47
N THR A 238 -14.29 18.28 6.76
CA THR A 238 -13.04 18.71 7.43
C THR A 238 -12.52 17.76 8.51
N SER A 239 -13.33 16.76 8.89
CA SER A 239 -13.04 15.78 9.96
C SER A 239 -12.16 14.61 9.52
N VAL A 240 -11.94 14.44 8.21
CA VAL A 240 -11.27 13.26 7.63
C VAL A 240 -9.83 13.12 8.14
N LYS A 241 -9.47 11.90 8.52
CA LYS A 241 -8.12 11.49 8.95
C LYS A 241 -7.41 10.62 7.91
N PHE A 242 -8.18 9.79 7.20
CA PHE A 242 -7.73 8.87 6.15
C PHE A 242 -8.43 9.20 4.84
N LEU A 243 -7.66 9.53 3.81
CA LEU A 243 -8.20 9.88 2.51
C LEU A 243 -7.52 9.05 1.42
N THR A 244 -8.30 8.29 0.67
CA THR A 244 -7.86 7.59 -0.54
C THR A 244 -8.53 8.20 -1.75
N LEU A 245 -7.74 8.64 -2.73
CA LEU A 245 -8.21 9.27 -3.96
C LEU A 245 -7.69 8.50 -5.16
N ALA A 246 -8.59 7.92 -5.93
CA ALA A 246 -8.33 7.33 -7.23
C ALA A 246 -9.06 8.14 -8.30
N ALA A 247 -8.65 9.39 -8.49
CA ALA A 247 -9.33 10.33 -9.37
C ALA A 247 -8.37 11.34 -10.00
N THR A 248 -8.82 12.02 -11.05
CA THR A 248 -8.05 12.99 -11.85
C THR A 248 -8.05 14.43 -11.31
N THR A 249 -8.61 14.65 -10.11
CA THR A 249 -8.96 15.98 -9.60
C THR A 249 -7.81 16.96 -9.53
N MET A 250 -8.10 18.23 -9.86
CA MET A 250 -7.18 19.34 -9.93
C MET A 250 -7.12 20.21 -8.65
N GLY A 251 -7.76 19.81 -7.54
CA GLY A 251 -7.66 20.48 -6.24
C GLY A 251 -8.30 19.70 -5.09
N LEU A 252 -7.76 19.87 -3.88
CA LEU A 252 -8.35 19.40 -2.62
C LEU A 252 -8.77 20.61 -1.77
N PRO A 253 -9.87 20.56 -1.01
CA PRO A 253 -10.10 21.52 0.06
C PRO A 253 -9.08 21.32 1.20
N LEU A 254 -9.05 22.28 2.13
CA LEU A 254 -8.16 22.22 3.29
C LEU A 254 -8.61 21.10 4.25
N PHE A 255 -7.75 20.09 4.47
CA PHE A 255 -7.95 19.05 5.47
C PHE A 255 -6.94 19.20 6.61
N PRO A 256 -7.29 19.93 7.68
CA PRO A 256 -6.36 20.17 8.79
C PRO A 256 -6.10 18.92 9.63
N ASN A 257 -6.99 17.92 9.62
CA ASN A 257 -6.88 16.72 10.46
C ASN A 257 -6.36 15.48 9.70
N LEU A 258 -6.01 15.63 8.42
CA LEU A 258 -5.63 14.51 7.59
C LEU A 258 -4.24 13.99 7.98
N ALA A 259 -4.16 12.73 8.39
CA ALA A 259 -2.93 12.06 8.79
C ALA A 259 -2.43 11.07 7.72
N TYR A 260 -3.34 10.51 6.92
CA TYR A 260 -3.03 9.53 5.87
C TYR A 260 -3.67 9.97 4.54
N LEU A 261 -2.86 10.00 3.48
CA LEU A 261 -3.30 10.30 2.12
C LEU A 261 -2.76 9.25 1.16
N GLU A 262 -3.65 8.60 0.41
CA GLU A 262 -3.31 7.66 -0.64
C GLU A 262 -3.85 8.15 -1.98
N LEU A 263 -2.96 8.26 -2.97
CA LEU A 263 -3.26 8.76 -4.30
C LEU A 263 -3.01 7.67 -5.34
N HIS A 264 -4.06 7.22 -6.02
CA HIS A 264 -3.98 6.31 -7.16
C HIS A 264 -3.98 7.11 -8.46
N GLY A 265 -2.91 6.98 -9.23
CA GLY A 265 -2.72 7.72 -10.48
C GLY A 265 -3.48 7.10 -11.65
N HIS A 266 -4.75 7.45 -11.85
CA HIS A 266 -5.46 7.20 -13.10
C HIS A 266 -5.17 8.31 -14.13
N ILE A 267 -4.36 7.96 -15.12
CA ILE A 267 -4.31 8.48 -16.50
C ILE A 267 -4.27 10.02 -16.66
N GLY A 268 -3.06 10.54 -16.94
CA GLY A 268 -2.85 11.71 -17.79
C GLY A 268 -2.52 13.04 -17.12
N TYR A 269 -2.78 13.21 -15.82
CA TYR A 269 -2.52 14.48 -15.12
C TYR A 269 -1.32 14.36 -14.19
N SER A 270 -0.29 15.13 -14.55
CA SER A 270 1.01 15.14 -13.93
C SER A 270 0.93 15.39 -12.41
N TRP A 271 1.83 14.73 -11.65
CA TRP A 271 2.26 15.10 -10.29
C TRP A 271 2.59 16.60 -10.11
N ARG A 272 2.60 17.38 -11.18
CA ARG A 272 2.67 18.85 -11.19
C ARG A 272 1.79 19.54 -10.15
N ARG A 273 0.59 19.03 -9.83
CA ARG A 273 -0.29 19.61 -8.80
C ARG A 273 -0.18 18.95 -7.43
N LEU A 274 0.64 17.90 -7.29
CA LEU A 274 0.92 17.29 -5.98
C LEU A 274 1.38 18.32 -4.94
N PRO A 275 2.24 19.32 -5.25
CA PRO A 275 2.59 20.35 -4.29
C PRO A 275 1.39 21.16 -3.80
N ASP A 276 0.50 21.56 -4.72
CA ASP A 276 -0.71 22.33 -4.39
C ASP A 276 -1.64 21.51 -3.48
N LEU A 277 -1.78 20.21 -3.76
CA LEU A 277 -2.54 19.26 -2.93
C LEU A 277 -1.93 19.14 -1.54
N LEU A 278 -0.60 19.02 -1.45
CA LEU A 278 0.13 18.89 -0.20
C LEU A 278 0.04 20.15 0.69
N CYS A 279 -0.06 21.34 0.08
CA CYS A 279 -0.31 22.59 0.81
C CYS A 279 -1.65 22.59 1.55
N ASN A 280 -2.64 21.82 1.07
CA ASN A 280 -3.97 21.73 1.68
C ASN A 280 -4.07 20.65 2.77
N VAL A 281 -2.98 19.93 3.07
CA VAL A 281 -2.94 18.84 4.06
C VAL A 281 -1.76 19.04 5.05
N PRO A 282 -1.78 20.10 5.88
CA PRO A 282 -0.60 20.55 6.64
C PRO A 282 -0.09 19.56 7.71
N ASN A 283 -0.94 18.63 8.17
CA ASN A 283 -0.64 17.68 9.25
C ASN A 283 -0.45 16.23 8.75
N LEU A 284 -0.20 16.05 7.45
CA LEU A 284 -0.03 14.74 6.84
C LEU A 284 1.19 13.99 7.40
N VAL A 285 0.98 12.74 7.85
CA VAL A 285 2.01 11.86 8.42
C VAL A 285 2.45 10.79 7.43
N THR A 286 1.50 10.18 6.72
CA THR A 286 1.75 9.12 5.74
C THR A 286 1.20 9.51 4.37
N LEU A 287 2.05 9.43 3.35
CA LEU A 287 1.69 9.62 1.95
C LEU A 287 1.94 8.33 1.17
N VAL A 288 0.91 7.83 0.49
CA VAL A 288 1.01 6.68 -0.41
C VAL A 288 0.73 7.15 -1.83
N LEU A 289 1.69 6.91 -2.72
CA LEU A 289 1.57 7.17 -4.15
C LEU A 289 1.50 5.83 -4.86
N ALA A 290 0.36 5.51 -5.46
CA ALA A 290 0.12 4.27 -6.15
C ALA A 290 -0.05 4.49 -7.66
N LYS A 291 0.70 3.73 -8.45
CA LYS A 291 0.59 3.71 -9.91
C LYS A 291 -0.01 2.38 -10.34
N GLU A 292 -1.23 2.44 -10.84
CA GLU A 292 -1.94 1.22 -11.27
C GLU A 292 -1.42 0.71 -12.62
N PRO A 293 -1.11 -0.59 -12.75
CA PRO A 293 -0.67 -1.19 -14.00
C PRO A 293 -1.88 -1.59 -14.84
N THR A 294 -2.57 -0.64 -15.49
CA THR A 294 -3.62 -1.01 -16.45
C THR A 294 -3.00 -1.38 -17.80
N PRO A 295 -3.19 -2.62 -18.32
CA PRO A 295 -2.56 -3.12 -19.56
C PRO A 295 -2.93 -2.33 -20.83
N GLU A 296 -4.08 -1.66 -20.83
CA GLU A 296 -4.67 -1.08 -22.05
C GLU A 296 -4.30 0.40 -22.28
N HIS A 297 -3.79 1.08 -21.26
CA HIS A 297 -3.50 2.53 -21.29
C HIS A 297 -2.03 2.89 -21.52
N GLU A 298 -1.14 1.93 -21.82
CA GLU A 298 0.30 2.15 -22.01
C GLU A 298 0.64 3.24 -23.05
N LYS A 299 -0.25 3.50 -24.02
CA LYS A 299 -0.09 4.58 -25.02
C LYS A 299 -0.27 6.00 -24.46
N TRP A 300 -1.00 6.19 -23.37
CA TRP A 300 -1.32 7.52 -22.81
C TRP A 300 -0.47 7.90 -21.57
N ILE A 301 0.31 6.95 -21.03
CA ILE A 301 1.19 7.12 -19.86
C ILE A 301 2.45 8.00 -20.15
N GLN A 302 2.55 8.57 -21.36
CA GLN A 302 3.82 9.11 -21.87
C GLN A 302 4.23 10.53 -21.42
N ASN A 303 3.52 11.22 -20.52
CA ASN A 303 3.93 12.56 -20.08
C ASN A 303 3.83 12.78 -18.56
N PHE A 304 4.53 11.93 -17.83
CA PHE A 304 4.93 12.13 -16.44
C PHE A 304 5.89 13.34 -16.39
N ARG A 305 5.44 14.50 -15.88
CA ARG A 305 6.19 15.78 -15.91
C ARG A 305 6.21 16.45 -14.55
N TRP A 306 7.10 16.01 -13.67
CA TRP A 306 7.36 16.69 -12.40
C TRP A 306 7.99 18.08 -12.63
N THR A 307 7.60 19.06 -11.79
CA THR A 307 8.24 20.38 -11.71
C THR A 307 8.40 20.74 -10.24
N GLU A 308 9.62 21.06 -9.80
CA GLU A 308 9.87 21.48 -8.42
C GLU A 308 9.03 22.74 -8.10
N PRO A 309 8.20 22.70 -7.05
CA PRO A 309 7.40 23.85 -6.65
C PRO A 309 8.26 24.96 -6.02
N GLN A 310 7.78 26.21 -6.11
CA GLN A 310 8.47 27.36 -5.48
C GLN A 310 8.29 27.39 -3.96
N GLU A 311 7.14 26.94 -3.48
CA GLU A 311 6.83 26.85 -2.06
C GLU A 311 6.86 25.40 -1.59
N THR A 312 7.41 25.16 -0.40
CA THR A 312 7.46 23.83 0.19
C THR A 312 6.26 23.64 1.11
N PRO A 313 5.44 22.60 0.89
CA PRO A 313 4.30 22.31 1.77
C PRO A 313 4.75 22.12 3.23
N THR A 314 3.98 22.66 4.17
CA THR A 314 4.30 22.61 5.61
C THR A 314 4.36 21.17 6.15
N CYS A 315 3.51 20.28 5.62
CA CYS A 315 3.48 18.87 6.01
C CYS A 315 4.81 18.15 5.73
N LEU A 316 5.47 18.43 4.59
CA LEU A 316 6.78 17.86 4.26
C LEU A 316 7.84 18.26 5.29
N LEU A 317 7.80 19.51 5.76
CA LEU A 317 8.82 20.04 6.66
C LEU A 317 8.70 19.51 8.09
N SER A 318 7.50 19.13 8.53
CA SER A 318 7.18 18.99 9.96
C SER A 318 6.58 17.65 10.37
N HIS A 319 5.67 17.07 9.59
CA HIS A 319 4.86 15.92 10.02
C HIS A 319 5.02 14.66 9.17
N LEU A 320 5.50 14.77 7.93
CA LEU A 320 5.56 13.64 7.01
C LEU A 320 6.65 12.64 7.41
N GLU A 321 6.25 11.48 7.92
CA GLU A 321 7.13 10.43 8.44
C GLU A 321 7.31 9.24 7.49
N THR A 322 6.30 8.96 6.68
CA THR A 322 6.28 7.80 5.78
C THR A 322 5.85 8.19 4.38
N ILE A 323 6.62 7.75 3.37
CA ILE A 323 6.24 7.80 1.96
C ILE A 323 6.32 6.39 1.39
N SER A 324 5.23 5.93 0.78
CA SER A 324 5.18 4.69 0.01
C SER A 324 4.94 5.01 -1.46
N MET A 325 5.71 4.39 -2.35
CA MET A 325 5.59 4.57 -3.80
C MET A 325 5.47 3.18 -4.45
N THR A 326 4.30 2.87 -5.02
CA THR A 326 4.02 1.56 -5.65
C THR A 326 3.81 1.70 -7.16
N GLY A 327 4.28 0.74 -7.95
CA GLY A 327 4.16 0.74 -9.42
C GLY A 327 5.10 1.70 -10.17
N PHE A 328 6.00 2.39 -9.47
CA PHE A 328 7.02 3.27 -10.05
C PHE A 328 8.11 2.46 -10.78
N LYS A 329 8.60 2.98 -11.92
CA LYS A 329 9.56 2.29 -12.80
C LYS A 329 10.96 2.93 -12.78
N GLY A 330 11.17 3.98 -11.99
CA GLY A 330 12.46 4.65 -11.81
C GLY A 330 12.82 5.63 -12.94
N LYS A 331 11.82 6.27 -13.55
CA LYS A 331 12.05 7.31 -14.58
C LYS A 331 12.69 8.57 -13.98
N ASP A 332 13.34 9.39 -14.80
CA ASP A 332 14.05 10.61 -14.34
C ASP A 332 13.16 11.55 -13.52
N ASP A 333 11.90 11.74 -13.93
CA ASP A 333 10.95 12.61 -13.24
C ASP A 333 10.43 11.98 -11.93
N GLU A 334 10.29 10.65 -11.89
CA GLU A 334 9.97 9.89 -10.67
C GLU A 334 11.13 10.00 -9.65
N LEU A 335 12.38 9.97 -10.13
CA LEU A 335 13.57 10.17 -9.30
C LEU A 335 13.68 11.61 -8.80
N ASP A 336 13.33 12.61 -9.60
CA ASP A 336 13.35 14.01 -9.19
C ASP A 336 12.27 14.31 -8.14
N LEU A 337 11.09 13.70 -8.26
CA LEU A 337 10.06 13.71 -7.21
C LEU A 337 10.58 13.10 -5.90
N LEU A 338 11.24 11.94 -5.97
CA LEU A 338 11.84 11.29 -4.79
C LEU A 338 12.92 12.18 -4.15
N LYS A 339 13.82 12.78 -4.96
CA LYS A 339 14.85 13.71 -4.47
C LYS A 339 14.22 14.91 -3.75
N TYR A 340 13.13 15.44 -4.28
CA TYR A 340 12.39 16.54 -3.64
C TYR A 340 11.91 16.13 -2.24
N PHE A 341 11.23 14.99 -2.11
CA PHE A 341 10.79 14.50 -0.79
C PHE A 341 11.95 14.27 0.17
N LEU A 342 13.06 13.69 -0.28
CA LEU A 342 14.25 13.48 0.55
C LEU A 342 14.94 14.78 0.96
N LYS A 343 14.90 15.81 0.11
CA LYS A 343 15.50 17.13 0.37
C LYS A 343 14.74 17.91 1.44
N TYR A 344 13.41 17.84 1.45
CA TYR A 344 12.57 18.67 2.33
C TYR A 344 11.94 17.89 3.50
N GLY A 345 11.84 16.56 3.39
CA GLY A 345 11.25 15.66 4.38
C GLY A 345 12.12 15.41 5.61
N LYS A 346 12.27 16.40 6.49
CA LYS A 346 13.09 16.28 7.72
C LYS A 346 12.58 15.18 8.66
N ALA A 347 11.26 15.00 8.74
CA ALA A 347 10.65 13.94 9.55
C ALA A 347 10.84 12.54 8.92
N LEU A 348 10.96 12.44 7.59
CA LEU A 348 11.33 11.20 6.88
C LEU A 348 12.72 10.73 7.28
N GLU A 349 13.70 11.64 7.41
CA GLU A 349 15.06 11.29 7.83
C GLU A 349 15.06 10.77 9.28
N LYS A 350 14.31 11.41 10.18
CA LYS A 350 14.14 10.93 11.56
C LYS A 350 13.48 9.56 11.59
N SER A 351 12.39 9.36 10.84
CA SER A 351 11.67 8.08 10.75
C SER A 351 12.53 6.99 10.12
N ALA A 352 13.27 7.26 9.03
CA ALA A 352 14.18 6.30 8.41
C ALA A 352 15.35 5.91 9.33
N ASN A 353 15.79 6.84 10.18
CA ASN A 353 16.81 6.58 11.19
C ASN A 353 16.22 5.90 12.45
N ALA A 354 14.95 6.15 12.79
CA ALA A 354 14.22 5.55 13.92
C ALA A 354 13.66 4.14 13.61
N HIS A 355 13.25 3.90 12.36
CA HIS A 355 12.83 2.62 11.79
C HIS A 355 14.02 1.81 11.24
N ARG A 356 15.27 2.15 11.57
CA ARG A 356 16.26 1.09 11.75
C ARG A 356 16.01 0.48 13.12
N PRO A 357 15.35 -0.68 13.24
CA PRO A 357 15.53 -1.46 14.44
C PRO A 357 17.00 -1.90 14.45
N LEU A 358 17.84 -1.11 15.11
CA LEU A 358 19.07 -1.61 15.75
C LEU A 358 18.73 -2.87 16.57
N GLN A 359 17.48 -2.99 17.02
CA GLN A 359 16.92 -4.11 17.78
C GLN A 359 16.87 -5.48 17.06
N HIS A 360 16.84 -5.57 15.72
CA HIS A 360 16.66 -6.87 15.03
C HIS A 360 17.91 -7.45 14.34
N ARG A 361 19.07 -6.80 14.45
CA ARG A 361 20.31 -7.29 13.82
C ARG A 361 21.26 -7.86 14.89
N PRO A 362 21.33 -9.19 15.07
CA PRO A 362 22.08 -9.81 16.17
C PRO A 362 23.56 -9.39 16.20
N GLY A 363 24.15 -9.05 15.05
CA GLY A 363 25.53 -8.55 14.98
C GLY A 363 25.80 -7.32 15.86
N TYR A 364 24.93 -6.31 15.88
CA TYR A 364 25.16 -5.10 16.69
C TYR A 364 25.13 -5.37 18.19
N TRP A 365 24.23 -6.24 18.65
CA TRP A 365 24.17 -6.62 20.07
C TRP A 365 25.43 -7.33 20.51
N PHE A 366 25.98 -8.20 19.66
CA PHE A 366 27.27 -8.82 19.90
C PHE A 366 28.40 -7.79 19.92
N THR A 367 28.37 -6.78 19.03
CA THR A 367 29.34 -5.68 19.09
C THR A 367 29.23 -4.94 20.40
N VAL A 368 28.05 -4.45 20.78
CA VAL A 368 27.84 -3.71 22.03
C VAL A 368 28.33 -4.52 23.24
N ALA A 369 28.07 -5.82 23.28
CA ALA A 369 28.51 -6.69 24.37
C ALA A 369 30.03 -6.94 24.40
N LEU A 370 30.72 -6.89 23.25
CA LEU A 370 32.12 -7.31 23.12
C LEU A 370 33.09 -6.17 22.78
N ILE A 371 32.63 -4.99 22.37
CA ILE A 371 33.47 -3.92 21.83
C ILE A 371 34.49 -3.39 22.83
N ASP A 372 34.12 -3.32 24.11
CA ASP A 372 35.05 -2.90 25.17
C ASP A 372 35.98 -4.05 25.60
N ARG A 373 35.58 -5.31 25.40
CA ARG A 373 36.38 -6.49 25.75
C ARG A 373 37.37 -6.88 24.66
N MET A 374 36.95 -6.91 23.39
CA MET A 374 37.77 -7.32 22.25
C MET A 374 38.56 -6.16 21.65
N GLY A 375 38.03 -4.94 21.69
CA GLY A 375 38.60 -3.79 21.01
C GLY A 375 38.03 -3.60 19.60
N ARG A 376 38.12 -2.36 19.09
CA ARG A 376 37.50 -1.96 17.82
C ARG A 376 38.26 -2.58 16.65
N PHE A 377 39.58 -2.62 16.75
CA PHE A 377 40.46 -3.19 15.73
C PHE A 377 40.19 -4.69 15.54
N ALA A 378 40.18 -5.45 16.64
CA ALA A 378 39.96 -6.89 16.59
C ALA A 378 38.58 -7.26 16.01
N ILE A 379 37.55 -6.49 16.37
CA ILE A 379 36.19 -6.66 15.85
C ILE A 379 36.14 -6.36 14.34
N GLN A 380 36.82 -5.32 13.88
CA GLN A 380 36.86 -4.96 12.47
C GLN A 380 37.62 -5.98 11.61
N ILE A 381 38.77 -6.48 12.09
CA ILE A 381 39.51 -7.58 11.44
C ILE A 381 38.66 -8.84 11.36
N LEU A 382 38.02 -9.25 12.46
CA LEU A 382 37.18 -10.45 12.48
C LEU A 382 35.98 -10.31 11.54
N GLY A 383 35.33 -9.14 11.53
CA GLY A 383 34.21 -8.86 10.64
C GLY A 383 34.58 -8.96 9.17
N PHE A 384 35.56 -8.18 8.71
CA PHE A 384 35.98 -8.22 7.31
C PHE A 384 36.51 -9.60 6.90
N SER A 385 37.30 -10.27 7.74
CA SER A 385 37.83 -11.61 7.43
C SER A 385 36.72 -12.64 7.25
N MET A 386 35.73 -12.66 8.14
CA MET A 386 34.59 -13.59 8.04
C MET A 386 33.69 -13.26 6.85
N MET A 387 33.46 -11.97 6.57
CA MET A 387 32.73 -11.56 5.37
C MET A 387 33.44 -12.01 4.09
N THR A 388 34.77 -11.90 4.03
CA THR A 388 35.57 -12.41 2.90
C THR A 388 35.40 -13.92 2.73
N ILE A 389 35.53 -14.69 3.82
CA ILE A 389 35.38 -16.15 3.79
C ILE A 389 34.00 -16.54 3.26
N PHE A 390 32.93 -15.94 3.78
CA PHE A 390 31.57 -16.28 3.35
C PHE A 390 31.24 -15.81 1.94
N MET A 391 31.77 -14.66 1.49
CA MET A 391 31.61 -14.22 0.10
C MET A 391 32.30 -15.15 -0.90
N PHE A 392 33.47 -15.68 -0.56
CA PHE A 392 34.12 -16.71 -1.38
C PHE A 392 33.41 -18.07 -1.29
N ALA A 393 32.88 -18.43 -0.12
CA ALA A 393 32.07 -19.64 0.05
C ALA A 393 30.77 -19.59 -0.78
N LEU A 394 30.19 -18.41 -0.97
CA LEU A 394 29.03 -18.20 -1.85
C LEU A 394 29.40 -18.19 -3.34
N SER A 395 30.56 -17.64 -3.70
CA SER A 395 30.90 -17.38 -5.10
C SER A 395 31.67 -18.50 -5.80
N ILE A 396 32.52 -19.26 -5.09
CA ILE A 396 33.30 -20.34 -5.68
C ILE A 396 32.39 -21.50 -6.12
N PRO A 397 31.57 -22.11 -5.24
CA PRO A 397 30.59 -23.12 -5.60
C PRO A 397 29.22 -22.50 -5.97
N TYR A 398 29.19 -21.38 -6.68
CA TYR A 398 27.95 -20.65 -6.98
C TYR A 398 26.87 -21.54 -7.63
N THR A 399 27.26 -22.42 -8.55
CA THR A 399 26.33 -23.36 -9.21
C THR A 399 25.71 -24.36 -8.23
N HIS A 400 26.45 -24.81 -7.21
CA HIS A 400 25.91 -25.67 -6.15
C HIS A 400 24.78 -24.97 -5.40
N TRP A 401 24.96 -23.68 -5.08
CA TRP A 401 23.96 -22.89 -4.36
C TRP A 401 22.70 -22.58 -5.17
N THR A 402 22.81 -22.51 -6.50
CA THR A 402 21.64 -22.25 -7.37
C THR A 402 20.67 -23.44 -7.47
N HIS A 403 21.06 -24.64 -7.03
CA HIS A 403 20.17 -25.79 -6.99
C HIS A 403 19.08 -25.63 -5.89
N PRO A 404 17.82 -26.02 -6.17
CA PRO A 404 16.71 -25.89 -5.21
C PRO A 404 16.99 -26.48 -3.82
N ASP A 405 17.67 -27.62 -3.76
CA ASP A 405 17.95 -28.35 -2.51
C ASP A 405 18.92 -27.61 -1.58
N ASN A 406 19.75 -26.71 -2.13
CA ASN A 406 20.82 -26.03 -1.39
C ASN A 406 20.47 -24.57 -1.03
N ARG A 407 19.25 -24.11 -1.37
CA ARG A 407 18.81 -22.73 -1.12
C ARG A 407 18.89 -22.33 0.35
N ILE A 408 18.60 -23.25 1.27
CA ILE A 408 18.68 -22.99 2.72
C ILE A 408 20.13 -22.65 3.12
N GLY A 409 21.11 -23.41 2.62
CA GLY A 409 22.51 -23.17 2.92
C GLY A 409 23.04 -21.87 2.30
N PHE A 410 22.53 -21.48 1.12
CA PHE A 410 22.82 -20.17 0.52
C PHE A 410 22.34 -19.04 1.42
N VAL A 411 21.07 -19.09 1.85
CA VAL A 411 20.47 -18.09 2.75
C VAL A 411 21.21 -18.04 4.09
N ALA A 412 21.58 -19.18 4.66
CA ALA A 412 22.34 -19.24 5.91
C ALA A 412 23.71 -18.57 5.78
N THR A 413 24.47 -18.89 4.72
CA THR A 413 25.80 -18.32 4.47
C THR A 413 25.74 -16.82 4.16
N TYR A 414 24.72 -16.39 3.40
CA TYR A 414 24.46 -14.97 3.17
C TYR A 414 24.11 -14.23 4.46
N SER A 415 23.27 -14.83 5.31
CA SER A 415 22.88 -14.27 6.61
C SER A 415 24.08 -14.15 7.57
N LEU A 416 25.00 -15.12 7.55
CA LEU A 416 26.25 -15.05 8.31
C LEU A 416 27.12 -13.88 7.83
N THR A 417 27.20 -13.66 6.52
CA THR A 417 27.92 -12.50 5.98
C THR A 417 27.34 -11.18 6.51
N PHE A 418 26.01 -11.06 6.51
CA PHE A 418 25.33 -9.88 7.05
C PHE A 418 25.52 -9.73 8.56
N PHE A 419 25.54 -10.83 9.32
CA PHE A 419 25.86 -10.81 10.75
C PHE A 419 27.25 -10.21 10.99
N PHE A 420 28.29 -10.74 10.34
CA PHE A 420 29.66 -10.26 10.54
C PHE A 420 29.90 -8.84 10.00
N ALA A 421 29.17 -8.42 8.97
CA ALA A 421 29.17 -7.03 8.53
C ALA A 421 28.67 -6.08 9.60
N ASN A 422 27.60 -6.45 10.30
CA ASN A 422 27.02 -5.67 11.39
C ASN A 422 27.83 -5.77 12.69
N PHE A 423 28.40 -6.94 12.98
CA PHE A 423 29.25 -7.14 14.15
C PHE A 423 30.56 -6.34 14.04
N GLY A 424 31.17 -6.34 12.85
CA GLY A 424 32.45 -5.70 12.59
C GLY A 424 32.31 -4.31 11.97
N PRO A 425 32.59 -4.17 10.67
CA PRO A 425 32.87 -2.90 10.04
C PRO A 425 31.71 -1.90 10.10
N ASN A 426 30.45 -2.33 10.00
CA ASN A 426 29.34 -1.38 10.04
C ASN A 426 29.24 -0.66 11.40
N ALA A 427 29.50 -1.38 12.50
CA ALA A 427 29.46 -0.77 13.82
C ALA A 427 30.73 0.06 14.09
N THR A 428 31.91 -0.47 13.77
CA THR A 428 33.18 0.24 14.04
C THR A 428 33.33 1.49 13.18
N THR A 429 32.76 1.53 11.97
CA THR A 429 32.78 2.73 11.09
C THR A 429 32.17 3.96 11.75
N PHE A 430 31.19 3.80 12.66
CA PHE A 430 30.61 4.94 13.39
C PHE A 430 31.39 5.30 14.65
N VAL A 431 31.96 4.29 15.32
CA VAL A 431 32.64 4.44 16.62
C VAL A 431 34.06 4.97 16.46
N VAL A 432 34.84 4.37 15.57
CA VAL A 432 36.27 4.61 15.37
C VAL A 432 36.59 6.10 15.06
N PRO A 433 35.89 6.77 14.11
CA PRO A 433 36.11 8.20 13.87
C PRO A 433 35.84 9.09 15.09
N ALA A 434 34.86 8.72 15.92
CA ALA A 434 34.52 9.51 17.11
C ALA A 434 35.58 9.37 18.22
N GLU A 435 36.28 8.24 18.26
CA GLU A 435 37.28 7.92 19.30
C GLU A 435 38.72 8.29 18.90
N ILE A 436 39.04 8.34 17.61
CA ILE A 436 40.43 8.57 17.14
C ILE A 436 40.72 10.04 16.83
N PHE A 437 39.73 10.81 16.36
CA PHE A 437 40.01 12.19 15.91
C PHE A 437 40.16 13.18 17.09
N PRO A 438 41.17 14.07 17.05
CA PRO A 438 41.40 15.11 18.07
C PRO A 438 40.17 15.98 18.30
N ALA A 439 39.96 16.45 19.53
CA ALA A 439 38.76 17.21 19.89
C ALA A 439 38.56 18.44 19.00
N ARG A 440 39.66 19.14 18.68
CA ARG A 440 39.67 20.33 17.82
C ARG A 440 39.18 20.09 16.38
N LEU A 441 39.34 18.89 15.84
CA LEU A 441 39.00 18.55 14.44
C LEU A 441 37.91 17.48 14.30
N ARG A 442 37.41 16.95 15.42
CA ARG A 442 36.53 15.78 15.46
C ARG A 442 35.29 15.93 14.59
N SER A 443 34.61 17.07 14.66
CA SER A 443 33.39 17.31 13.87
C SER A 443 33.67 17.25 12.37
N THR A 444 34.74 17.89 11.90
CA THR A 444 35.15 17.90 10.49
C THR A 444 35.55 16.52 10.01
N CYS A 445 36.46 15.85 10.74
CA CYS A 445 36.97 14.53 10.36
C CYS A 445 35.87 13.44 10.44
N HIS A 446 34.98 13.52 11.44
CA HIS A 446 33.80 12.67 11.52
C HIS A 446 32.85 12.92 10.36
N GLY A 447 32.62 14.19 9.99
CA GLY A 447 31.81 14.57 8.84
C GLY A 447 32.35 14.01 7.51
N ILE A 448 33.67 14.12 7.29
CA ILE A 448 34.35 13.56 6.11
C ILE A 448 34.21 12.03 6.10
N SER A 449 34.48 11.37 7.23
CA SER A 449 34.35 9.92 7.36
C SER A 449 32.93 9.44 7.08
N ALA A 450 31.92 10.12 7.63
CA ALA A 450 30.51 9.83 7.38
C ALA A 450 30.13 10.03 5.91
N ALA A 451 30.63 11.09 5.26
CA ALA A 451 30.40 11.35 3.83
C ALA A 451 31.04 10.26 2.96
N SER A 452 32.28 9.84 3.23
CA SER A 452 32.96 8.75 2.53
C SER A 452 32.21 7.41 2.71
N GLY A 453 31.71 7.13 3.91
CA GLY A 453 30.89 5.94 4.17
C GLY A 453 29.59 5.92 3.36
N LYS A 454 28.88 7.06 3.31
CA LYS A 454 27.66 7.20 2.50
C LYS A 454 27.96 7.06 1.00
N LEU A 455 29.05 7.64 0.51
CA LEU A 455 29.49 7.50 -0.88
C LEU A 455 29.81 6.04 -1.21
N GLY A 456 30.48 5.31 -0.31
CA GLY A 456 30.74 3.89 -0.45
C GLY A 456 29.45 3.05 -0.55
N VAL A 457 28.43 3.36 0.25
CA VAL A 457 27.11 2.70 0.16
C VAL A 457 26.45 2.95 -1.20
N ILE A 458 26.50 4.18 -1.71
CA ILE A 458 25.95 4.53 -3.03
C ILE A 458 26.66 3.74 -4.13
N VAL A 459 28.00 3.77 -4.13
CA VAL A 459 28.82 3.04 -5.11
C VAL A 459 28.56 1.53 -5.03
N GLY A 460 28.45 0.97 -3.82
CA GLY A 460 28.16 -0.45 -3.62
C GLY A 460 26.77 -0.86 -4.10
N ALA A 461 25.73 -0.07 -3.76
CA ALA A 461 24.34 -0.37 -4.12
C ALA A 461 24.13 -0.30 -5.64
N PHE A 462 24.50 0.81 -6.27
CA PHE A 462 24.37 0.95 -7.72
C PHE A 462 25.37 0.07 -8.46
N GLY A 463 26.62 0.00 -8.01
CA GLY A 463 27.66 -0.81 -8.64
C GLY A 463 27.28 -2.29 -8.67
N PHE A 464 26.78 -2.86 -7.56
CA PHE A 464 26.32 -4.24 -7.54
C PHE A 464 25.10 -4.45 -8.45
N LEU A 465 24.12 -3.54 -8.42
CA LEU A 465 22.92 -3.62 -9.29
C LEU A 465 23.28 -3.69 -10.78
N TYR A 466 24.26 -2.90 -11.23
CA TYR A 466 24.73 -2.93 -12.62
C TYR A 466 25.63 -4.14 -12.92
N LEU A 467 26.54 -4.50 -12.02
CA LEU A 467 27.50 -5.59 -12.24
C LEU A 467 26.85 -6.98 -12.19
N ALA A 468 25.85 -7.17 -11.34
CA ALA A 468 25.22 -8.46 -11.11
C ALA A 468 24.31 -8.92 -12.27
N GLN A 469 23.99 -8.01 -13.20
CA GLN A 469 23.20 -8.29 -14.40
C GLN A 469 23.79 -9.43 -15.23
N ASN A 470 22.92 -10.11 -15.98
CA ASN A 470 23.33 -11.21 -16.83
C ASN A 470 24.38 -10.75 -17.87
N GLN A 471 25.31 -11.64 -18.20
CA GLN A 471 26.32 -11.39 -19.24
C GLN A 471 25.69 -11.31 -20.62
N ASP A 472 24.57 -12.00 -20.82
CA ASP A 472 23.80 -11.94 -22.06
C ASP A 472 22.80 -10.78 -22.01
N LYS A 473 22.96 -9.81 -22.91
CA LYS A 473 22.10 -8.62 -22.98
C LYS A 473 20.62 -8.95 -23.18
N ALA A 474 20.30 -10.08 -23.79
CA ALA A 474 18.92 -10.53 -24.01
C ALA A 474 18.24 -11.01 -22.71
N GLU A 475 19.01 -11.36 -21.68
CA GLU A 475 18.53 -11.83 -20.39
C GLU A 475 18.80 -10.83 -19.24
N ALA A 476 19.33 -9.65 -19.56
CA ALA A 476 19.48 -8.56 -18.60
C ALA A 476 18.14 -7.83 -18.41
N ASP A 477 17.93 -7.30 -17.21
CA ASP A 477 16.70 -6.59 -16.89
C ASP A 477 16.50 -5.36 -17.81
N ALA A 478 15.25 -5.10 -18.21
CA ALA A 478 14.94 -4.05 -19.17
C ALA A 478 15.43 -2.67 -18.67
N GLY A 479 16.34 -2.05 -19.43
CA GLY A 479 16.98 -0.78 -19.09
C GLY A 479 18.42 -0.89 -18.59
N TYR A 480 18.91 -2.11 -18.33
CA TYR A 480 20.29 -2.35 -17.92
C TYR A 480 21.18 -2.85 -19.08
N HIS A 481 22.47 -2.56 -19.00
CA HIS A 481 23.48 -3.18 -19.87
C HIS A 481 23.86 -4.57 -19.35
N ALA A 482 24.43 -5.41 -20.22
CA ALA A 482 24.98 -6.69 -19.82
C ALA A 482 26.04 -6.49 -18.72
N GLY A 483 25.86 -7.21 -17.61
CA GLY A 483 26.74 -7.18 -16.46
C GLY A 483 27.82 -8.26 -16.52
N ILE A 484 28.55 -8.43 -15.42
CA ILE A 484 29.52 -9.51 -15.26
C ILE A 484 28.88 -10.77 -14.63
N GLY A 485 27.63 -10.66 -14.18
CA GLY A 485 26.87 -11.73 -13.55
C GLY A 485 27.14 -11.87 -12.05
N VAL A 486 26.11 -12.29 -11.32
CA VAL A 486 26.09 -12.41 -9.85
C VAL A 486 27.33 -13.13 -9.29
N ARG A 487 27.78 -14.23 -9.92
CA ARG A 487 28.98 -14.97 -9.46
C ARG A 487 30.23 -14.08 -9.42
N LYS A 488 30.51 -13.35 -10.50
CA LYS A 488 31.70 -12.49 -10.58
C LYS A 488 31.55 -11.28 -9.67
N SER A 489 30.36 -10.71 -9.55
CA SER A 489 30.09 -9.63 -8.60
C SER A 489 30.31 -10.04 -7.14
N LEU A 490 29.96 -11.27 -6.77
CA LEU A 490 30.24 -11.79 -5.42
C LEU A 490 31.75 -12.00 -5.18
N ILE A 491 32.52 -12.39 -6.21
CA ILE A 491 34.00 -12.46 -6.13
C ILE A 491 34.57 -11.06 -5.89
N ASP A 492 34.12 -10.06 -6.65
CA ASP A 492 34.57 -8.68 -6.52
C ASP A 492 34.27 -8.14 -5.11
N LEU A 493 33.07 -8.39 -4.58
CA LEU A 493 32.73 -8.03 -3.20
C LEU A 493 33.61 -8.77 -2.17
N GLY A 494 33.94 -10.04 -2.41
CA GLY A 494 34.88 -10.79 -1.57
C GLY A 494 36.28 -10.16 -1.54
N VAL A 495 36.78 -9.71 -2.71
CA VAL A 495 38.05 -8.99 -2.83
C VAL A 495 38.01 -7.64 -2.11
N ILE A 496 36.92 -6.88 -2.25
CA ILE A 496 36.74 -5.60 -1.54
C ILE A 496 36.74 -5.81 -0.02
N ASN A 497 36.04 -6.84 0.48
CA ASN A 497 36.06 -7.19 1.91
C ASN A 497 37.47 -7.56 2.39
N PHE A 498 38.24 -8.27 1.54
CA PHE A 498 39.62 -8.62 1.86
C PHE A 498 40.51 -7.37 1.95
N LEU A 499 40.37 -6.43 1.01
CA LEU A 499 41.04 -5.12 1.08
C LEU A 499 40.63 -4.37 2.36
N GLY A 500 39.36 -4.45 2.78
CA GLY A 500 38.91 -3.90 4.06
C GLY A 500 39.67 -4.48 5.26
N THR A 501 39.97 -5.77 5.26
CA THR A 501 40.84 -6.41 6.27
C THR A 501 42.24 -5.78 6.26
N LEU A 502 42.84 -5.59 5.07
CA LEU A 502 44.17 -4.99 4.93
C LEU A 502 44.19 -3.53 5.40
N PHE A 503 43.21 -2.72 5.01
CA PHE A 503 43.11 -1.33 5.43
C PHE A 503 42.83 -1.16 6.92
N THR A 504 42.24 -2.18 7.57
CA THR A 504 42.03 -2.15 9.02
C THR A 504 43.36 -2.07 9.79
N PHE A 505 44.46 -2.60 9.24
CA PHE A 505 45.80 -2.44 9.83
C PHE A 505 46.30 -0.99 9.90
N LEU A 506 45.69 -0.07 9.15
CA LEU A 506 46.02 1.36 9.21
C LEU A 506 45.23 2.10 10.31
N VAL A 507 44.24 1.44 10.93
CA VAL A 507 43.38 2.05 11.95
C VAL A 507 43.99 1.77 13.34
N PRO A 508 44.33 2.81 14.13
CA PRO A 508 44.85 2.60 15.48
C PRO A 508 43.76 2.09 16.43
N GLU A 509 44.14 1.23 17.37
CA GLU A 509 43.23 0.70 18.40
C GLU A 509 43.04 1.73 19.53
N SER A 510 41.77 2.07 19.81
CA SER A 510 41.35 3.03 20.84
C SER A 510 41.12 2.39 22.22
N LYS A 511 41.06 1.05 22.28
CA LYS A 511 40.74 0.33 23.53
C LYS A 511 41.70 0.68 24.68
N GLY A 512 41.13 1.22 25.76
CA GLY A 512 41.82 1.45 27.03
C GLY A 512 42.73 2.67 27.06
N LYS A 513 42.71 3.50 26.02
CA LYS A 513 43.47 4.75 25.91
C LYS A 513 42.56 5.95 26.16
N SER A 514 43.10 7.01 26.76
CA SER A 514 42.36 8.27 26.88
C SER A 514 42.27 8.95 25.52
N LEU A 515 41.35 9.91 25.39
CA LEU A 515 41.14 10.61 24.13
C LEU A 515 42.33 11.51 23.78
N GLU A 516 42.95 12.10 24.80
CA GLU A 516 44.14 12.95 24.72
C GLU A 516 45.39 12.15 24.33
N GLU A 517 45.47 10.89 24.79
CA GLU A 517 46.52 9.93 24.42
C GLU A 517 46.37 9.46 22.96
N MET A 518 45.13 9.28 22.48
CA MET A 518 44.86 8.91 21.09
C MET A 518 45.08 10.06 20.10
N SER A 519 44.85 11.30 20.52
CA SER A 519 45.04 12.49 19.68
C SER A 519 46.47 13.04 19.68
N GLY A 520 47.35 12.54 20.54
CA GLY A 520 48.71 13.06 20.72
C GLY A 520 48.75 14.45 21.37
N GLU A 521 47.66 14.91 21.99
CA GLU A 521 47.57 16.26 22.59
C GLU A 521 48.48 16.40 23.83
N ASN A 522 48.89 15.29 24.46
CA ASN A 522 49.84 15.29 25.57
C ASN A 522 51.30 15.45 25.12
N GLU A 523 51.65 15.05 23.89
CA GLU A 523 53.03 15.17 23.37
C GLU A 523 53.34 16.60 22.88
N GLU A 524 52.34 17.34 22.38
CA GLU A 524 52.46 18.77 22.00
C GLU A 524 52.80 19.69 23.20
N LEU A 525 52.62 19.22 24.46
CA LEU A 525 52.88 19.99 25.68
C LEU A 525 54.24 19.67 26.34
N GLU A 526 54.97 18.64 25.86
CA GLU A 526 56.22 18.18 26.46
C GLU A 526 57.49 18.51 25.65
N GLU A 527 57.41 19.18 24.49
CA GLU A 527 58.60 19.76 23.85
C GLU A 527 59.12 20.94 24.69
N PRO A 528 60.30 20.84 25.34
CA PRO A 528 60.94 22.02 25.91
C PRO A 528 61.57 22.81 24.76
N ASP A 529 61.28 24.12 24.71
CA ASP A 529 62.03 25.09 23.91
C ASP A 529 63.55 24.80 24.03
N GLN A 530 64.19 24.38 22.93
CA GLN A 530 65.64 24.37 22.77
C GLN A 530 66.07 25.15 21.53
#